data_AF-A0A5B7A5G0-F1
#
_entry.id   AF-A0A5B7A5G0-F1
#
_cell.length_a   1.000
_cell.length_b   1.000
_cell.length_c   1.000
_cell.angle_alpha   90.00
_cell.angle_beta   90.00
_cell.angle_gamma   90.00
#
_symmetry.space_group_name_H-M   'P 1'
#
loop_
_entity.id
_entity.type
_entity.pdbx_description
1 polymer ?
#
loop_
_entity_poly.entity_id
_entity_poly.type
_entity_poly.pdbx_seq_one_letter_code
_entity_poly.pdbx_strand_id
1 'polypeptide(L)'
;MHSCIHCAAKKFEYEPPTFCCHNGQIKLVSNDVPHELYSLFISQTEEAKEFRKHIRAYNSIFSFTSLGVNLDKDLASTRRGIYTFRAQGQIYHNFPALIPKDNEPCYFQLYFYDTDNELQNRMRILEDANLSEA
;
A
#
# COMPACT_ATOMS: atom_id res chain seq x y z
N MET A 1 13.14 -18.23 15.44
CA MET A 1 13.33 -16.96 14.69
C MET A 1 14.73 -16.43 14.99
N HIS A 2 15.66 -16.61 14.05
CA HIS A 2 17.03 -16.13 14.15
C HIS A 2 17.18 -14.77 13.45
N SER A 3 18.10 -13.94 13.92
CA SER A 3 18.45 -12.70 13.21
C SER A 3 19.61 -12.96 12.24
N CYS A 4 19.59 -12.36 11.05
CA CYS A 4 20.73 -12.37 10.14
C CYS A 4 21.92 -11.63 10.76
N ILE A 5 23.13 -12.19 10.68
CA ILE A 5 24.35 -11.56 11.23
C ILE A 5 24.80 -10.31 10.45
N HIS A 6 24.39 -10.19 9.18
CA HIS A 6 24.84 -9.10 8.31
C HIS A 6 23.89 -7.90 8.32
N CYS A 7 22.57 -8.13 8.40
CA CYS A 7 21.56 -7.06 8.32
C CYS A 7 20.54 -7.07 9.46
N ALA A 8 20.69 -7.94 10.46
CA ALA A 8 19.77 -8.09 11.60
C ALA A 8 18.31 -8.48 11.26
N ALA A 9 17.99 -8.71 9.98
CA ALA A 9 16.66 -9.15 9.56
C ALA A 9 16.22 -10.41 10.32
N LYS A 10 14.98 -10.40 10.81
CA LYS A 10 14.37 -11.57 11.44
C LYS A 10 14.03 -12.60 10.38
N LYS A 11 14.51 -13.83 10.57
CA LYS A 11 14.33 -14.92 9.63
C LYS A 11 13.33 -15.94 10.15
N PHE A 12 12.44 -16.37 9.26
CA PHE A 12 11.58 -17.53 9.52
C PHE A 12 12.39 -18.84 9.48
N GLU A 13 11.86 -19.85 10.15
CA GLU A 13 12.40 -21.21 10.06
C GLU A 13 12.33 -21.65 8.59
N TYR A 14 13.41 -22.24 8.07
CA TYR A 14 13.58 -22.64 6.66
C TYR A 14 13.86 -21.54 5.62
N GLU A 15 13.98 -20.27 6.00
CA GLU A 15 14.42 -19.25 5.05
C GLU A 15 15.90 -19.41 4.66
N PRO A 16 16.23 -19.41 3.35
CA PRO A 16 17.60 -19.58 2.89
C PRO A 16 18.51 -18.44 3.37
N PRO A 17 19.83 -18.68 3.54
CA PRO A 17 20.80 -17.64 3.95
C PRO A 17 20.76 -16.38 3.07
N THR A 18 20.40 -16.52 1.80
CA THR A 18 20.37 -15.46 0.80
C THR A 18 19.10 -14.59 0.82
N PHE A 19 18.06 -14.96 1.59
CA PHE A 19 16.74 -14.33 1.49
C PHE A 19 16.71 -12.82 1.81
N CYS A 20 17.51 -12.35 2.77
CA CYS A 20 17.44 -10.96 3.25
C CYS A 20 18.48 -10.03 2.58
N CYS A 21 19.76 -10.35 2.68
CA CYS A 21 20.86 -9.51 2.18
C CYS A 21 21.79 -10.30 1.23
N HIS A 22 21.27 -11.37 0.64
CA HIS A 22 22.06 -12.29 -0.18
C HIS A 22 23.33 -12.78 0.55
N ASN A 23 23.17 -13.21 1.80
CA ASN A 23 24.27 -13.67 2.66
C ASN A 23 25.42 -12.64 2.80
N GLY A 24 25.07 -11.36 2.98
CA GLY A 24 26.02 -10.25 3.18
C GLY A 24 26.54 -9.61 1.90
N GLN A 25 26.16 -10.11 0.72
CA GLN A 25 26.57 -9.49 -0.56
C GLN A 25 25.84 -8.18 -0.85
N ILE A 26 24.61 -8.01 -0.33
CA ILE A 26 23.82 -6.80 -0.48
C ILE A 26 23.85 -6.01 0.82
N LYS A 27 24.39 -4.78 0.76
CA LYS A 27 24.27 -3.81 1.85
C LYS A 27 22.91 -3.11 1.74
N LEU A 28 21.99 -3.48 2.63
CA LEU A 28 20.69 -2.81 2.73
C LEU A 28 20.89 -1.38 3.26
N VAL A 29 20.24 -0.42 2.61
CA VAL A 29 20.17 0.97 3.09
C VAL A 29 18.94 1.09 3.99
N SER A 30 19.12 1.62 5.20
CA SER A 30 18.00 2.04 6.04
C SER A 30 17.65 3.46 5.63
N ASN A 31 16.42 3.68 5.16
CA ASN A 31 15.90 5.02 4.98
C ASN A 31 15.33 5.49 6.32
N ASP A 32 15.65 6.72 6.70
CA ASP A 32 15.03 7.33 7.87
C ASP A 32 13.55 7.57 7.59
N VAL A 33 12.71 7.16 8.54
CA VAL A 33 11.27 7.43 8.47
C VAL A 33 11.03 8.84 9.04
N PRO A 34 10.32 9.73 8.32
CA PRO A 34 9.93 11.03 8.84
C PRO A 34 9.27 10.92 10.22
N HIS A 35 9.63 11.80 11.15
CA HIS A 35 9.18 11.73 12.54
C HIS A 35 7.65 11.78 12.66
N GLU A 36 7.01 12.57 11.80
CA GLU A 36 5.56 12.71 11.71
C GLU A 36 4.89 11.37 11.39
N LEU A 37 5.40 10.65 10.37
CA LEU A 37 4.89 9.33 9.99
C LEU A 37 5.13 8.30 11.09
N TYR A 38 6.31 8.34 11.72
CA TYR A 38 6.61 7.46 12.84
C TYR A 38 5.64 7.70 14.01
N SER A 39 5.41 8.96 14.38
CA SER A 39 4.46 9.35 15.43
C SER A 39 3.03 8.91 15.12
N LEU A 40 2.56 9.09 13.89
CA LEU A 40 1.24 8.61 13.46
C LEU A 40 1.13 7.08 13.58
N PHE A 41 2.22 6.35 13.37
CA PHE A 41 2.22 4.89 13.45
C PHE A 41 2.28 4.36 14.89
N ILE A 42 2.98 5.01 15.81
CA ILE A 42 3.23 4.46 17.16
C ILE A 42 2.47 5.15 18.30
N SER A 43 2.09 6.42 18.15
CA SER A 43 1.52 7.19 19.26
C SER A 43 0.06 6.80 19.54
N GLN A 44 -0.45 7.22 20.70
CA GLN A 44 -1.80 6.90 21.17
C GLN A 44 -2.75 8.10 21.10
N THR A 45 -2.40 9.15 20.35
CA THR A 45 -3.31 10.27 20.11
C THR A 45 -4.48 9.83 19.22
N GLU A 46 -5.58 10.58 19.24
CA GLU A 46 -6.75 10.25 18.42
C GLU A 46 -6.43 10.31 16.92
N GLU A 47 -5.59 11.26 16.51
CA GLU A 47 -5.13 11.40 15.13
C GLU A 47 -4.34 10.16 14.67
N ALA A 48 -3.46 9.63 15.53
CA ALA A 48 -2.67 8.45 15.23
C ALA A 48 -3.50 7.17 15.17
N LYS A 49 -4.52 7.04 16.04
CA LYS A 49 -5.48 5.93 15.98
C LYS A 49 -6.29 5.99 14.68
N GLU A 50 -6.78 7.17 14.32
CA GLU A 50 -7.54 7.38 13.09
C GLU A 50 -6.69 7.13 11.84
N PHE A 51 -5.43 7.59 11.85
CA PHE A 51 -4.47 7.28 10.79
C PHE A 51 -4.28 5.77 10.61
N ARG A 52 -4.02 5.02 11.70
CA ARG A 52 -3.86 3.56 11.63
C ARG A 52 -5.12 2.84 11.18
N LYS A 53 -6.28 3.31 11.59
CA LYS A 53 -7.58 2.77 11.17
C LYS A 53 -7.75 2.89 9.65
N HIS A 54 -7.30 3.99 9.05
CA HIS A 54 -7.48 4.28 7.62
C HIS A 54 -6.20 4.17 6.78
N ILE A 55 -5.12 3.62 7.33
CA ILE A 55 -3.80 3.56 6.68
C ILE A 55 -3.83 2.88 5.30
N ARG A 56 -4.73 1.89 5.12
CA ARG A 56 -4.91 1.22 3.83
C ARG A 56 -5.48 2.16 2.77
N ALA A 57 -6.43 3.02 3.12
CA ALA A 57 -6.99 4.00 2.21
C ALA A 57 -5.93 5.04 1.81
N TYR A 58 -5.21 5.58 2.80
CA TYR A 58 -4.09 6.49 2.56
C TYR A 58 -3.05 5.88 1.61
N ASN A 59 -2.58 4.66 1.87
CA ASN A 59 -1.62 3.98 1.01
C ASN A 59 -2.18 3.67 -0.39
N SER A 60 -3.48 3.37 -0.48
CA SER A 60 -4.12 3.04 -1.76
C SER A 60 -4.13 4.22 -2.74
N ILE A 61 -4.24 5.45 -2.23
CA ILE A 61 -4.23 6.66 -3.07
C ILE A 61 -2.88 6.92 -3.71
N PHE A 62 -1.80 6.50 -3.05
CA PHE A 62 -0.46 6.55 -3.62
C PHE A 62 -0.15 5.36 -4.54
N SER A 63 -1.11 4.45 -4.78
CA SER A 63 -0.89 3.33 -5.69
C SER A 63 -0.69 3.80 -7.12
N PHE A 64 0.36 3.30 -7.77
CA PHE A 64 0.71 3.69 -9.14
C PHE A 64 -0.19 3.03 -10.19
N THR A 65 -0.72 1.84 -9.91
CA THR A 65 -1.59 1.07 -10.81
C THR A 65 -2.66 0.34 -10.00
N SER A 66 -3.79 0.02 -10.63
CA SER A 66 -4.74 -0.94 -10.05
C SER A 66 -4.41 -2.38 -10.43
N LEU A 67 -4.94 -3.31 -9.64
CA LEU A 67 -4.95 -4.73 -9.99
C LEU A 67 -6.04 -4.98 -11.03
N GLY A 68 -5.64 -5.42 -12.21
CA GLY A 68 -6.56 -5.87 -13.25
C GLY A 68 -6.89 -7.34 -13.07
N VAL A 69 -7.99 -7.63 -12.39
CA VAL A 69 -8.46 -9.01 -12.17
C VAL A 69 -9.98 -9.05 -12.11
N ASN A 70 -10.57 -10.11 -12.68
CA ASN A 70 -11.98 -10.41 -12.49
C ASN A 70 -12.17 -11.06 -11.12
N LEU A 71 -12.74 -10.30 -10.18
CA LEU A 71 -13.04 -10.80 -8.83
C LEU A 71 -14.38 -11.50 -8.79
N ASP A 72 -14.39 -12.70 -8.23
CA ASP A 72 -15.60 -13.36 -7.76
C ASP A 72 -16.04 -12.70 -6.44
N LYS A 73 -17.09 -11.87 -6.50
CA LYS A 73 -17.56 -11.06 -5.37
C LYS A 73 -18.09 -11.90 -4.19
N ASP A 74 -18.52 -13.13 -4.45
CA ASP A 74 -19.00 -14.02 -3.40
C ASP A 74 -17.85 -14.60 -2.57
N LEU A 75 -16.68 -14.77 -3.21
CA LEU A 75 -15.45 -15.23 -2.55
C LEU A 75 -14.62 -14.07 -2.00
N ALA A 76 -14.59 -12.93 -2.67
CA ALA A 76 -13.83 -11.74 -2.30
C ALA A 76 -14.52 -10.94 -1.18
N SER A 77 -14.68 -11.56 0.00
CA SER A 77 -15.44 -11.00 1.11
C SER A 77 -14.71 -11.12 2.45
N THR A 78 -14.73 -10.03 3.24
CA THR A 78 -14.30 -10.01 4.65
C THR A 78 -15.31 -10.65 5.61
N ARG A 79 -16.49 -11.07 5.13
CA ARG A 79 -17.55 -11.63 5.98
C ARG A 79 -17.15 -12.92 6.72
N ARG A 80 -16.09 -13.61 6.29
CA ARG A 80 -15.62 -14.88 6.89
C ARG A 80 -14.13 -14.88 7.23
N GLY A 81 -13.62 -13.81 7.84
CA GLY A 81 -12.26 -13.74 8.36
C GLY A 81 -11.31 -12.94 7.47
N ILE A 82 -10.07 -13.41 7.30
CA ILE A 82 -9.05 -12.70 6.51
C ILE A 82 -9.54 -12.57 5.07
N TYR A 83 -9.52 -11.33 4.55
CA TYR A 83 -9.91 -11.06 3.16
C TYR A 83 -9.08 -11.93 2.22
N THR A 84 -9.76 -12.81 1.50
CA THR A 84 -9.18 -13.65 0.47
C THR A 84 -9.99 -13.47 -0.79
N PHE A 85 -9.33 -13.40 -1.93
CA PHE A 85 -9.99 -13.40 -3.22
C PHE A 85 -9.31 -14.42 -4.13
N ARG A 86 -10.07 -14.98 -5.05
CA ARG A 86 -9.57 -15.92 -6.04
C ARG A 86 -9.51 -15.24 -7.39
N ALA A 87 -8.32 -15.23 -7.98
CA ALA A 87 -8.08 -14.80 -9.35
C ALA A 87 -7.91 -16.03 -10.24
N GLN A 88 -8.55 -16.06 -11.41
CA GLN A 88 -8.35 -17.10 -12.41
C GLN A 88 -7.82 -16.47 -13.71
N GLY A 89 -6.78 -17.06 -14.28
CA GLY A 89 -6.11 -16.55 -15.49
C GLY A 89 -4.86 -15.72 -15.14
N GLN A 90 -4.55 -14.73 -15.97
CA GLN A 90 -3.41 -13.85 -15.78
C GLN A 90 -3.77 -12.66 -14.90
N ILE A 91 -2.86 -12.31 -13.99
CA ILE A 91 -2.92 -11.07 -13.21
C ILE A 91 -2.19 -9.99 -14.02
N TYR A 92 -2.87 -8.89 -14.33
CA TYR A 92 -2.29 -7.76 -15.04
C TYR A 92 -2.32 -6.50 -14.16
N HIS A 93 -1.35 -5.61 -14.38
CA HIS A 93 -1.45 -4.24 -13.88
C HIS A 93 -2.40 -3.47 -14.80
N ASN A 94 -3.48 -2.94 -14.24
CA ASN A 94 -4.38 -2.07 -14.99
C ASN A 94 -3.83 -0.65 -14.93
N PHE A 95 -3.24 -0.22 -16.04
CA PHE A 95 -2.68 1.11 -16.22
C PHE A 95 -3.77 2.00 -16.84
N PRO A 96 -4.24 3.06 -16.15
CA PRO A 96 -5.14 4.00 -16.80
C PRO A 96 -4.44 4.70 -17.97
N ALA A 97 -5.21 5.35 -18.84
CA ALA A 97 -4.65 6.17 -19.91
C ALA A 97 -3.77 7.30 -19.33
N LEU A 98 -2.85 7.87 -20.09
CA LEU A 98 -2.05 9.00 -19.59
C LEU A 98 -2.92 10.23 -19.28
N ILE A 99 -3.94 10.47 -20.11
CA ILE A 99 -4.87 11.58 -19.96
C ILE A 99 -6.11 11.06 -19.21
N PRO A 100 -6.54 11.71 -18.12
CA PRO A 100 -7.76 11.36 -17.39
C PRO A 100 -8.97 11.36 -18.32
N LYS A 101 -9.85 10.37 -18.16
CA LYS A 101 -11.19 10.43 -18.74
C LYS A 101 -12.03 11.32 -17.83
N ASP A 102 -12.84 12.19 -18.42
CA ASP A 102 -13.79 13.05 -17.70
C ASP A 102 -13.18 13.97 -16.63
N ASN A 103 -11.90 14.36 -16.77
CA ASN A 103 -11.14 15.17 -15.80
C ASN A 103 -11.03 14.56 -14.38
N GLU A 104 -11.13 13.23 -14.26
CA GLU A 104 -10.95 12.54 -12.97
C GLU A 104 -9.65 11.72 -12.97
N PRO A 105 -8.54 12.30 -12.46
CA PRO A 105 -7.27 11.59 -12.43
C PRO A 105 -7.26 10.47 -11.38
N CYS A 106 -6.59 9.36 -11.70
CA CYS A 106 -6.45 8.19 -10.84
C CYS A 106 -5.03 7.59 -10.91
N TYR A 107 -4.64 6.92 -9.82
CA TYR A 107 -3.37 6.20 -9.69
C TYR A 107 -2.14 7.04 -10.09
N PHE A 108 -1.35 6.61 -11.08
CA PHE A 108 -0.17 7.36 -11.52
C PHE A 108 -0.49 8.78 -11.99
N GLN A 109 -1.71 9.06 -12.48
CA GLN A 109 -2.05 10.38 -13.02
C GLN A 109 -1.93 11.47 -11.94
N LEU A 110 -2.11 11.10 -10.66
CA LEU A 110 -1.97 11.98 -9.50
C LEU A 110 -0.52 12.43 -9.23
N TYR A 111 0.46 11.94 -10.02
CA TYR A 111 1.88 12.27 -9.87
C TYR A 111 2.42 13.24 -10.93
N PHE A 112 1.66 13.53 -12.01
CA PHE A 112 2.18 14.27 -13.17
C PHE A 112 1.78 15.75 -13.23
N TYR A 113 0.78 16.18 -12.45
CA TYR A 113 0.21 17.53 -12.48
C TYR A 113 0.49 18.33 -11.20
N ASP A 114 0.19 19.64 -11.24
CA ASP A 114 0.39 20.64 -10.18
C ASP A 114 0.11 20.09 -8.76
N THR A 115 1.04 20.33 -7.83
CA THR A 115 1.02 19.77 -6.47
C THR A 115 -0.25 20.08 -5.71
N ASP A 116 -0.82 21.27 -5.90
CA ASP A 116 -2.02 21.70 -5.18
C ASP A 116 -3.29 21.06 -5.78
N ASN A 117 -3.37 20.97 -7.11
CA ASN A 117 -4.47 20.29 -7.79
C ASN A 117 -4.51 18.80 -7.41
N GLU A 118 -3.35 18.15 -7.39
CA GLU A 118 -3.28 16.72 -7.06
C GLU A 118 -3.50 16.45 -5.57
N LEU A 119 -3.20 17.39 -4.68
CA LEU A 119 -3.61 17.29 -3.29
C LEU A 119 -5.14 17.30 -3.16
N GLN A 120 -5.81 18.23 -3.84
CA GLN A 120 -7.28 18.31 -3.84
C GLN A 120 -7.93 17.05 -4.42
N ASN A 121 -7.39 16.52 -5.52
CA ASN A 121 -7.88 15.25 -6.10
C ASN A 121 -7.77 14.09 -5.10
N ARG A 122 -6.64 13.98 -4.39
CA ARG A 122 -6.45 12.93 -3.37
C ARG A 122 -7.42 13.07 -2.20
N MET A 123 -7.67 14.30 -1.74
CA MET A 123 -8.64 14.55 -0.67
C MET A 123 -10.06 14.18 -1.10
N ARG A 124 -10.47 14.57 -2.32
CA ARG A 124 -11.76 14.17 -2.90
C ARG A 124 -11.91 12.65 -2.98
N ILE A 125 -10.86 11.93 -3.42
CA ILE A 125 -10.88 10.47 -3.47
C ILE A 125 -11.03 9.85 -2.07
N LEU A 126 -10.42 10.43 -1.03
CA LEU A 126 -10.61 9.97 0.36
C LEU A 126 -12.04 10.18 0.85
N GLU A 127 -12.64 11.32 0.52
CA GLU A 127 -14.02 11.66 0.87
C GLU A 127 -15.01 10.76 0.13
N ASP A 128 -14.81 10.53 -1.17
CA ASP A 128 -15.64 9.62 -1.97
C ASP A 128 -15.49 8.16 -1.54
N ALA A 129 -14.27 7.76 -1.17
CA ALA A 129 -13.98 6.46 -0.59
C ALA A 129 -14.40 6.34 0.88
N ASN A 130 -15.14 7.33 1.42
CA ASN A 130 -15.66 7.43 2.79
C ASN A 130 -15.64 6.08 3.49
N LEU A 131 -14.73 5.96 4.49
CA LEU A 131 -14.83 5.52 5.90
C LEU A 131 -16.01 4.64 6.37
N SER A 132 -16.95 4.27 5.51
CA SER A 132 -17.91 3.19 5.59
C SER A 132 -17.38 2.00 4.80
N GLU A 133 -17.15 0.89 5.49
CA GLU A 133 -16.89 -0.45 4.94
C GLU A 133 -15.45 -0.76 4.48
N ALA A 134 -14.55 -0.87 5.47
CA ALA A 134 -13.44 -1.83 5.41
C ALA A 134 -13.14 -2.41 6.81
#